data_AF-A0A0U5LB12-F1
#
_entry.id   AF-A0A0U5LB12-F1
#
_cell.length_a   1.000
_cell.length_b   1.000
_cell.length_c   1.000
_cell.angle_alpha   90.00
_cell.angle_beta   90.00
_cell.angle_gamma   90.00
#
_symmetry.space_group_name_H-M   'P 1'
#
loop_
_entity.id
_entity.type
_entity.pdbx_description
1 polymer ?
#
loop_
_entity_poly.entity_id
_entity_poly.type
_entity_poly.pdbx_seq_one_letter_code
_entity_poly.pdbx_strand_id
1 'polypeptide(L)' 'MHKQKLLDYVGELSKQLNIQHPEDLSRKLLILIEGAITTSYVMGDPDAADNAREIAQMLLKQVSP' A
#
# COMPACT_ATOMS: atom_id res chain seq x y z
N MET A 1 17.22 6.50 -2.37
CA MET A 1 16.31 7.04 -1.33
C MET A 1 15.44 5.90 -0.79
N HIS A 2 15.15 5.85 0.52
CA HIS A 2 14.40 4.74 1.16
C HIS A 2 13.01 4.50 0.55
N LYS A 3 12.30 5.57 0.17
CA LYS A 3 10.96 5.48 -0.44
C LYS A 3 10.94 4.78 -1.79
N GLN A 4 11.97 4.99 -2.61
CA GLN A 4 12.09 4.29 -3.90
C GLN A 4 12.26 2.78 -3.69
N LYS A 5 13.08 2.37 -2.72
CA LYS A 5 13.26 0.94 -2.39
C LYS A 5 11.95 0.29 -1.93
N LEU A 6 11.14 1.00 -1.16
CA LEU A 6 9.83 0.52 -0.74
C LEU A 6 8.87 0.40 -1.93
N LEU A 7 8.83 1.40 -2.81
CA LEU A 7 8.04 1.34 -4.04
C LEU A 7 8.45 0.17 -4.93
N ASP A 8 9.75 -0.02 -5.13
CA ASP A 8 10.30 -1.11 -5.93
C ASP A 8 9.87 -2.47 -5.33
N TYR A 9 10.00 -2.63 -4.01
CA TYR A 9 9.59 -3.84 -3.31
C TYR A 9 8.08 -4.13 -3.44
N VAL A 10 7.23 -3.13 -3.19
CA VAL A 10 5.77 -3.26 -3.34
C VAL A 10 5.40 -3.51 -4.81
N GLY A 11 6.16 -2.94 -5.75
CA GLY A 11 6.04 -3.19 -7.19
C GLY A 11 6.30 -4.65 -7.53
N GLU A 12 7.39 -5.23 -7.03
CA GLU A 12 7.71 -6.65 -7.23
C GLU A 12 6.65 -7.58 -6.64
N LEU A 13 6.05 -7.23 -5.49
CA LEU A 13 4.91 -7.97 -4.94
C LEU A 13 3.66 -7.82 -5.82
N SER A 14 3.37 -6.61 -6.30
CA SER A 14 2.18 -6.34 -7.12
C SER A 14 2.22 -7.08 -8.46
N LYS A 15 3.42 -7.22 -9.08
CA LYS A 15 3.63 -7.98 -10.31
C LYS A 15 3.29 -9.46 -10.18
N GLN A 16 3.34 -10.03 -8.97
CA GLN A 16 3.01 -11.43 -8.72
C GLN A 16 1.50 -11.70 -8.75
N LEU A 17 0.66 -10.66 -8.72
CA LEU A 17 -0.80 -10.78 -8.65
C LEU A 17 -1.47 -11.02 -10.02
N ASN A 18 -0.70 -11.08 -11.12
CA ASN A 18 -1.19 -11.28 -12.49
C ASN A 18 -2.32 -10.32 -12.91
N ILE A 19 -2.24 -9.08 -12.45
CA ILE A 19 -3.19 -8.00 -12.75
C ILE A 19 -2.71 -7.13 -13.92
N GLN A 20 -3.61 -6.42 -14.59
CA GLN A 20 -3.29 -5.65 -15.80
C GLN A 20 -2.30 -4.49 -15.57
N HIS A 21 -2.37 -3.84 -14.40
CA HIS A 21 -1.58 -2.64 -14.09
C HIS A 21 -0.96 -2.72 -12.68
N PRO A 22 0.04 -3.59 -12.45
CA PRO A 22 0.62 -3.80 -11.13
C PRO A 22 1.35 -2.56 -10.60
N GLU A 23 1.87 -1.69 -11.47
CA GLU A 23 2.52 -0.44 -11.09
C GLU A 23 1.53 0.58 -10.51
N ASP A 24 0.27 0.56 -10.94
CA ASP A 24 -0.74 1.46 -10.39
C ASP A 24 -1.19 1.01 -9.00
N LEU A 25 -1.28 -0.30 -8.78
CA LEU A 25 -1.51 -0.85 -7.44
C LEU A 25 -0.36 -0.49 -6.51
N SER A 26 0.89 -0.65 -6.94
CA SER A 26 2.05 -0.38 -6.07
C SER A 26 2.14 1.08 -5.64
N ARG A 27 1.83 2.02 -6.53
CA ARG A 27 1.75 3.45 -6.20
C ARG A 27 0.64 3.73 -5.18
N LYS A 28 -0.55 3.15 -5.35
CA LYS A 28 -1.67 3.30 -4.41
C LYS A 28 -1.33 2.74 -3.04
N LEU A 29 -0.70 1.55 -2.98
CA LEU A 29 -0.25 0.94 -1.74
C LEU A 29 0.84 1.77 -1.05
N LEU A 30 1.78 2.37 -1.80
CA LEU A 30 2.78 3.26 -1.22
C LEU A 30 2.13 4.50 -0.58
N ILE A 31 1.17 5.13 -1.26
CA ILE A 31 0.42 6.27 -0.70
C ILE A 31 -0.28 5.85 0.60
N LEU A 32 -0.88 4.66 0.62
CA LEU A 32 -1.57 4.13 1.80
C LEU A 32 -0.61 3.88 2.98
N ILE A 33 0.59 3.34 2.73
CA ILE A 33 1.63 3.13 3.76
C ILE A 33 2.12 4.47 4.32
N GLU A 34 2.45 5.42 3.46
CA GLU A 34 2.91 6.75 3.88
C GLU A 34 1.80 7.51 4.64
N GLY A 35 0.55 7.36 4.20
CA GLY A 35 -0.64 7.87 4.89
C GLY A 35 -0.78 7.27 6.28
N ALA A 36 -0.63 5.95 6.43
CA ALA A 36 -0.70 5.28 7.74
C ALA A 36 0.36 5.79 8.72
N ILE A 37 1.61 5.92 8.25
CA ILE A 37 2.73 6.45 9.06
C ILE A 37 2.43 7.89 9.49
N THR A 38 1.97 8.72 8.55
CA THR A 38 1.67 10.13 8.81
C THR A 38 0.50 10.27 9.77
N THR A 39 -0.58 9.53 9.58
CA THR A 39 -1.76 9.56 10.45
C THR A 39 -1.39 9.10 11.86
N SER A 40 -0.64 8.00 12.00
CA SER A 40 -0.19 7.55 13.32
C SER A 40 0.67 8.59 14.02
N TYR A 41 1.61 9.20 13.30
CA TYR A 41 2.56 10.15 13.89
C TYR A 41 1.93 11.52 14.20
N VAL A 42 1.13 12.06 13.28
CA VAL A 42 0.57 13.42 13.37
C VAL A 42 -0.72 13.45 14.18
N MET A 43 -1.59 12.45 13.99
CA MET A 43 -2.88 12.39 14.67
C MET A 43 -2.83 11.56 15.96
N GLY A 44 -1.73 10.86 16.23
CA GLY A 44 -1.60 9.98 17.39
C GLY A 44 -2.49 8.74 17.32
N ASP A 45 -2.92 8.36 16.12
CA ASP A 45 -3.81 7.22 15.89
C ASP A 45 -3.01 5.90 15.94
N PRO A 46 -3.20 5.05 16.98
CA PRO A 46 -2.49 3.77 17.06
C PRO A 46 -3.01 2.75 16.03
N ASP A 47 -4.23 2.91 15.53
CA ASP A 47 -4.90 1.96 14.65
C ASP A 47 -4.64 2.24 13.17
N ALA A 48 -3.95 3.33 12.84
CA ALA A 48 -3.72 3.77 11.46
C ALA A 48 -3.11 2.68 10.56
N ALA A 49 -2.20 1.87 11.10
CA ALA A 49 -1.58 0.76 10.37
C ALA A 49 -2.56 -0.39 10.11
N ASP A 50 -3.40 -0.73 11.09
CA ASP A 50 -4.41 -1.77 10.94
C ASP A 50 -5.50 -1.33 9.95
N ASN A 51 -5.98 -0.08 10.06
CA ASN A 51 -6.91 0.51 9.10
C ASN A 51 -6.34 0.51 7.67
N ALA A 52 -5.07 0.88 7.50
CA ALA A 52 -4.40 0.83 6.21
C ALA A 52 -4.31 -0.61 5.65
N ARG A 53 -4.07 -1.61 6.51
CA ARG A 53 -4.09 -3.02 6.10
C ARG A 53 -5.47 -3.43 5.61
N GLU A 54 -6.53 -3.04 6.32
CA GLU A 54 -7.91 -3.37 5.92
C GLU A 54 -8.27 -2.75 4.56
N ILE A 55 -7.92 -1.47 4.35
CA ILE A 55 -8.09 -0.80 3.06
C ILE A 55 -7.29 -1.51 1.96
N ALA A 56 -6.03 -1.90 2.23
CA ALA A 56 -5.22 -2.64 1.28
C ALA A 56 -5.87 -3.98 0.90
N GLN A 57 -6.43 -4.72 1.86
CA GLN A 57 -7.16 -5.96 1.61
C GLN A 57 -8.40 -5.73 0.73
N MET A 58 -9.14 -4.65 0.95
CA MET A 58 -10.28 -4.28 0.11
C MET A 58 -9.84 -3.96 -1.32
N LEU A 59 -8.76 -3.22 -1.50
CA LEU A 59 -8.19 -2.92 -2.83
C LEU A 59 -7.73 -4.18 -3.54
N LEU A 60 -7.04 -5.09 -2.84
CA LEU A 60 -6.56 -6.36 -3.39
C LEU A 60 -7.73 -7.23 -3.88
N LYS A 61 -8.82 -7.31 -3.10
CA LYS A 61 -10.03 -8.05 -3.51
C LYS A 61 -10.70 -7.49 -4.77
N GLN A 62 -10.54 -6.19 -5.06
CA GLN A 62 -11.11 -5.57 -6.27
C GLN A 62 -10.27 -5.81 -7.52
N VAL A 63 -8.96 -6.03 -7.36
CA VAL A 63 -8.03 -6.21 -8.50
C VAL A 63 -7.71 -7.67 -8.77
N SER A 64 -7.87 -8.55 -7.78
CA SER A 64 -7.77 -10.00 -7.96
C SER A 64 -9.02 -10.54 -8.67
N PRO A 65 -8.87 -11.43 -9.67
CA PRO A 65 -9.98 -12.08 -10.35
C PRO A 65 -10.79 -13.02 -9.43
#